data_AF-A0A7G8X0M3-F1
#
_entry.id   AF-A0A7G8X0M3-F1
#
_cell.length_a   1.000
_cell.length_b   1.000
_cell.length_c   1.000
_cell.angle_alpha   90.00
_cell.angle_beta   90.00
_cell.angle_gamma   90.00
#
_symmetry.space_group_name_H-M   'P 1'
#
loop_
_entity.id
_entity.type
_entity.pdbx_description
1 polymer ?
#
loop_
_entity_poly.entity_id
_entity_poly.type
_entity_poly.pdbx_seq_one_letter_code
_entity_poly.pdbx_strand_id
1 'polypeptide(L)'
;MILIKDQLPILIDTGFGSDVKDTELLIKEEGVSPEELHLIVNTHYHSDHVGGNYQLQKNYGVKIAAHKWEADLINSCDTEACGSEWLDQPVEPYGSI
;
A
#
# COMPACT_ATOMS: atom_id res chain seq x y z
N MET A 1 8.33 5.61 -0.57
CA MET A 1 8.33 4.37 -1.36
C MET A 1 9.76 3.90 -1.62
N ILE A 2 10.06 2.62 -1.40
CA ILE A 2 11.32 1.94 -1.78
C ILE A 2 10.99 0.54 -2.32
N LEU A 3 11.57 0.15 -3.46
CA LEU A 3 11.49 -1.22 -3.97
C LEU A 3 12.77 -2.00 -3.61
N ILE A 4 12.63 -3.11 -2.88
CA ILE A 4 13.72 -4.05 -2.62
C ILE A 4 13.61 -5.18 -3.65
N LYS A 5 14.64 -5.31 -4.48
CA LYS A 5 14.74 -6.30 -5.56
C LYS A 5 15.56 -7.49 -5.07
N ASP A 6 14.89 -8.60 -4.82
CA ASP A 6 15.50 -9.90 -4.49
C ASP A 6 14.59 -11.03 -5.02
N GLN A 7 14.85 -12.28 -4.68
CA GLN A 7 14.02 -13.44 -5.05
C GLN A 7 12.55 -13.28 -4.66
N LEU A 8 12.28 -12.53 -3.59
CA LEU A 8 10.95 -12.14 -3.15
C LEU A 8 10.89 -10.61 -3.08
N PRO A 9 10.43 -9.93 -4.14
CA PRO A 9 10.37 -8.48 -4.18
C PRO A 9 9.48 -7.90 -3.08
N ILE A 10 9.94 -6.84 -2.43
CA ILE A 10 9.22 -6.16 -1.35
C ILE A 10 9.10 -4.68 -1.68
N LEU A 11 7.91 -4.12 -1.50
CA LEU A 11 7.66 -2.69 -1.61
C LEU A 11 7.49 -2.08 -0.21
N ILE A 12 8.26 -1.05 0.11
CA ILE A 12 8.12 -0.27 1.34
C ILE A 12 7.33 0.99 1.01
N ASP A 13 6.12 1.10 1.56
CA ASP A 13 5.11 2.13 1.26
C ASP A 13 4.67 2.18 -0.22
N THR A 14 3.43 2.58 -0.47
CA THR A 14 2.80 2.57 -1.80
C THR A 14 2.51 3.96 -2.37
N GLY A 15 2.85 5.02 -1.64
CA GLY A 15 2.48 6.37 -2.07
C GLY A 15 0.97 6.64 -1.86
N PHE A 16 0.50 7.72 -2.49
CA PHE A 16 -0.91 8.08 -2.57
C PHE A 16 -1.72 7.11 -3.42
N GLY A 17 -3.01 6.94 -3.08
CA GLY A 17 -3.93 6.14 -3.86
C GLY A 17 -4.20 6.72 -5.26
N SER A 18 -4.16 8.06 -5.40
CA SER A 18 -4.28 8.74 -6.70
C SER A 18 -3.18 8.35 -7.68
N ASP A 19 -2.01 7.96 -7.16
CA ASP A 19 -0.77 7.78 -7.92
C ASP A 19 -0.42 6.29 -8.05
N VAL A 20 -1.35 5.37 -7.74
CA VAL A 20 -1.08 3.92 -7.77
C VAL A 20 -0.61 3.44 -9.15
N LYS A 21 -1.11 4.04 -10.23
CA LYS A 21 -0.69 3.69 -11.60
C LYS A 21 0.75 4.10 -11.87
N ASP A 22 1.19 5.23 -11.32
CA ASP A 22 2.57 5.68 -11.44
C ASP A 22 3.48 4.79 -10.58
N THR A 23 3.00 4.37 -9.41
CA THR A 23 3.68 3.36 -8.58
C THR A 23 3.87 2.03 -9.32
N GLU A 24 2.81 1.51 -9.97
CA GLU A 24 2.90 0.31 -10.80
C GLU A 24 3.90 0.47 -11.96
N LEU A 25 3.96 1.66 -12.58
CA LEU A 25 4.91 1.95 -13.65
C LEU A 25 6.35 1.94 -13.13
N LEU A 26 6.63 2.61 -12.01
CA LEU A 26 7.97 2.65 -11.39
C LEU A 26 8.47 1.25 -11.02
N ILE A 27 7.60 0.38 -10.53
CA ILE A 27 7.93 -1.02 -10.22
C ILE A 27 8.33 -1.78 -11.51
N LYS A 28 7.56 -1.59 -12.59
CA LYS A 28 7.82 -2.19 -13.92
C LYS A 28 9.11 -1.68 -14.55
N GLU A 29 9.41 -0.39 -14.41
CA GLU A 29 10.65 0.22 -14.91
C GLU A 29 11.90 -0.37 -14.24
N GLU A 30 11.77 -0.83 -13.00
CA GLU A 30 12.80 -1.57 -12.28
C GLU A 30 12.88 -3.06 -12.66
N GLY A 31 12.05 -3.53 -13.60
CA GLY A 31 12.06 -4.90 -14.08
C GLY A 31 11.39 -5.91 -13.14
N VAL A 32 10.50 -5.44 -12.26
CA VAL A 32 9.64 -6.27 -11.40
C VAL A 32 8.20 -6.09 -11.87
N SER A 33 7.42 -7.17 -11.97
CA SER A 33 5.98 -7.05 -12.19
C SER A 33 5.24 -6.85 -10.86
N PRO A 34 4.19 -6.02 -10.75
CA PRO A 34 3.39 -5.91 -9.54
C PRO A 34 2.84 -7.25 -9.01
N GLU A 35 2.55 -8.20 -9.91
CA GLU A 35 2.15 -9.58 -9.62
C GLU A 35 3.24 -10.40 -8.90
N GLU A 36 4.51 -10.02 -9.05
CA GLU A 36 5.66 -10.67 -8.42
C GLU A 36 5.96 -10.12 -7.02
N LEU A 37 5.28 -9.04 -6.60
CA LEU A 37 5.44 -8.50 -5.26
C LEU A 37 5.05 -9.54 -4.22
N HIS A 38 6.00 -9.88 -3.36
CA HIS A 38 5.79 -10.82 -2.29
C HIS A 38 5.07 -10.17 -1.10
N LEU A 39 5.43 -8.92 -0.80
CA LEU A 39 4.97 -8.21 0.38
C LEU A 39 5.03 -6.69 0.18
N ILE A 40 4.02 -5.99 0.68
CA ILE A 40 4.07 -4.55 0.96
C ILE A 40 4.33 -4.38 2.46
N VAL A 41 5.29 -3.54 2.84
CA VAL A 41 5.58 -3.18 4.22
C VAL A 41 5.34 -1.69 4.41
N ASN A 42 4.49 -1.32 5.37
CA ASN A 42 4.22 0.09 5.64
C ASN A 42 5.08 0.63 6.78
N THR A 43 5.55 1.86 6.60
CA THR A 43 6.26 2.61 7.66
C THR A 43 5.28 3.14 8.70
N HIS A 44 4.17 3.73 8.25
CA HIS A 44 3.04 4.20 9.07
C HIS A 44 1.77 4.37 8.22
N TYR A 45 0.63 4.71 8.84
CA TYR A 45 -0.71 4.67 8.22
C TYR A 45 -1.11 5.85 7.31
N HIS A 46 -0.33 6.94 7.24
CA HIS A 46 -0.78 8.12 6.49
C HIS A 46 -0.97 7.82 4.99
N SER A 47 -1.92 8.53 4.37
CA SER A 47 -2.39 8.27 3.01
C SER A 47 -1.30 8.34 1.94
N ASP A 48 -0.28 9.16 2.15
CA ASP A 48 0.89 9.29 1.27
C ASP A 48 1.88 8.12 1.37
N HIS A 49 1.67 7.22 2.35
CA HIS A 49 2.45 6.01 2.54
C HIS A 49 1.67 4.74 2.20
N VAL A 50 0.36 4.73 2.41
CA VAL A 50 -0.45 3.50 2.30
C VAL A 50 -1.58 3.57 1.27
N GLY A 51 -1.78 4.69 0.59
CA GLY A 51 -2.94 4.91 -0.27
C GLY A 51 -3.05 3.93 -1.44
N GLY A 52 -1.91 3.44 -1.96
CA GLY A 52 -1.89 2.41 -3.00
C GLY A 52 -2.14 0.97 -2.51
N ASN A 53 -2.11 0.71 -1.21
CA ASN A 53 -2.18 -0.64 -0.63
C ASN A 53 -3.40 -1.42 -1.11
N TYR A 54 -4.60 -0.86 -0.97
CA TYR A 54 -5.85 -1.56 -1.30
C TYR A 54 -5.92 -1.96 -2.77
N GLN A 55 -5.54 -1.06 -3.68
CA GLN A 55 -5.56 -1.32 -5.12
C GLN A 55 -4.55 -2.40 -5.50
N LEU A 56 -3.32 -2.33 -4.99
CA LEU A 56 -2.29 -3.34 -5.26
C LEU A 56 -2.70 -4.70 -4.69
N GLN A 57 -3.23 -4.75 -3.47
CA GLN A 57 -3.73 -5.98 -2.86
C GLN A 57 -4.90 -6.55 -3.66
N LYS A 58 -5.86 -5.73 -4.07
CA LYS A 58 -7.04 -6.16 -4.83
C LYS A 58 -6.67 -6.69 -6.21
N ASN A 59 -5.73 -6.04 -6.90
CA ASN A 59 -5.36 -6.39 -8.28
C ASN A 59 -4.40 -7.58 -8.33
N TYR A 60 -3.51 -7.71 -7.34
CA TYR A 60 -2.37 -8.64 -7.39
C TYR A 60 -2.34 -9.66 -6.25
N GLY A 61 -3.21 -9.54 -5.25
CA GLY A 61 -3.24 -10.46 -4.10
C GLY A 61 -2.03 -10.35 -3.17
N VAL A 62 -1.25 -9.27 -3.28
CA VAL A 62 -0.05 -9.04 -2.46
C VAL A 62 -0.41 -8.85 -0.98
N LYS A 63 0.38 -9.45 -0.09
CA LYS A 63 0.20 -9.31 1.36
C LYS A 63 0.67 -7.95 1.85
N ILE A 64 0.05 -7.45 2.91
CA ILE A 64 0.41 -6.18 3.56
C ILE A 64 0.86 -6.47 4.99
N ALA A 65 2.04 -5.98 5.35
CA ALA A 65 2.55 -5.95 6.71
C ALA A 65 2.55 -4.50 7.21
N ALA A 66 1.81 -4.25 8.28
CA ALA A 66 1.74 -2.96 8.97
C ALA A 66 1.81 -3.18 10.49
N HIS A 67 2.12 -2.14 11.24
CA HIS A 67 2.06 -2.21 12.70
C HIS A 67 0.62 -2.51 13.13
N LYS A 68 0.43 -3.39 14.12
CA LYS A 68 -0.91 -3.88 14.50
C LYS A 68 -1.90 -2.76 14.80
N TRP A 69 -1.49 -1.73 15.55
CA TRP A 69 -2.37 -0.62 15.92
C TRP A 69 -2.83 0.20 14.72
N GLU A 70 -1.96 0.37 13.74
CA GLU A 70 -2.28 1.10 12.51
C GLU A 70 -3.17 0.29 11.58
N ALA A 71 -2.89 -1.01 11.47
CA ALA A 71 -3.75 -1.94 10.75
C ALA A 71 -5.16 -1.98 11.37
N ASP A 72 -5.26 -1.95 12.71
CA ASP A 72 -6.55 -1.91 13.39
C ASP A 72 -7.32 -0.60 13.07
N LEU A 73 -6.65 0.56 13.05
CA LEU A 73 -7.25 1.85 12.66
C LEU A 73 -7.80 1.79 11.22
N ILE A 74 -6.96 1.40 10.26
CA ILE A 74 -7.36 1.30 8.84
C ILE A 74 -8.48 0.29 8.64
N ASN A 75 -8.37 -0.91 9.22
CA ASN A 75 -9.36 -1.96 9.00
C ASN A 75 -10.69 -1.68 9.71
N SER A 76 -10.70 -0.84 10.74
CA SER A 76 -11.93 -0.33 11.36
C SER A 76 -12.54 0.87 10.63
N CYS A 77 -11.90 1.33 9.55
CA CYS A 77 -12.26 2.56 8.84
C CYS A 77 -12.28 3.79 9.76
N ASP A 78 -11.28 3.93 10.63
CA ASP A 78 -11.18 5.10 11.51
C ASP A 78 -11.11 6.39 10.67
N THR A 79 -11.77 7.46 11.13
CA THR A 79 -11.85 8.73 10.41
C THR A 79 -10.50 9.38 10.18
N GLU A 80 -9.55 9.16 11.08
CA GLU A 80 -8.18 9.65 10.93
C GLU A 80 -7.47 8.98 9.74
N ALA A 81 -7.56 7.65 9.65
CA ALA A 81 -6.82 6.89 8.64
C ALA A 81 -7.56 6.79 7.30
N CYS A 82 -8.84 6.43 7.31
CA CYS A 82 -9.64 6.19 6.10
C CYS A 82 -10.40 7.44 5.66
N GLY A 83 -10.67 8.35 6.59
CA GLY A 83 -11.31 9.63 6.31
C GLY A 83 -10.32 10.73 5.95
N SER A 84 -9.01 10.54 6.21
CA SER A 84 -7.91 11.49 5.94
C SER A 84 -8.43 12.93 5.98
N GLU A 85 -8.96 13.32 7.14
CA GLU A 85 -10.12 14.23 7.33
C GLU A 85 -10.05 15.56 6.54
N TRP A 86 -8.84 15.96 6.14
CA TRP A 86 -8.54 17.23 5.48
C TRP A 86 -7.82 17.09 4.13
N LEU A 87 -7.58 15.88 3.63
CA LEU A 87 -6.62 15.59 2.56
C LEU A 87 -7.25 15.12 1.24
N ASP A 88 -8.54 14.76 1.19
CA ASP A 88 -9.20 14.15 0.01
C ASP A 88 -8.40 12.96 -0.56
N GLN A 89 -7.76 12.19 0.32
CA GLN A 89 -6.92 11.04 0.02
C GLN A 89 -7.28 9.87 0.94
N PRO A 90 -8.51 9.33 0.84
CA PRO A 90 -8.94 8.25 1.70
C PRO A 90 -8.08 7.00 1.50
N VAL A 91 -7.90 6.25 2.57
CA VAL A 91 -7.26 4.93 2.55
C VAL A 91 -8.34 3.88 2.73
N GLU A 92 -8.45 2.90 1.83
CA GLU A 92 -9.39 1.80 2.01
C GLU A 92 -8.87 0.71 2.95
N PRO A 93 -9.76 0.01 3.67
CA PRO A 93 -9.38 -1.08 4.55
C PRO A 93 -8.72 -2.23 3.77
N TYR A 94 -7.78 -2.91 4.42
CA TYR A 94 -7.08 -4.03 3.81
C TYR A 94 -7.94 -5.29 3.86
N GLY A 95 -7.93 -6.04 2.76
CA GLY A 95 -8.57 -7.35 2.68
C GLY A 95 -7.87 -8.39 3.56
N SER A 96 -8.66 -9.33 4.09
CA SER A 96 -8.14 -10.57 4.66
C SER A 96 -7.81 -11.53 3.50
N ILE A 97 -6.53 -11.78 3.26
CA ILE A 97 -6.03 -12.75 2.25
C ILE A 97 -5.53 -14.02 2.92
#